data_AF-A0A849IZ81-F1
#
_entry.id   AF-A0A849IZ81-F1
#
_cell.length_a   1.000
_cell.length_b   1.000
_cell.length_c   1.000
_cell.angle_alpha   90.00
_cell.angle_beta   90.00
_cell.angle_gamma   90.00
#
_symmetry.space_group_name_H-M   'P 1'
#
loop_
_entity.id
_entity.type
_entity.pdbx_description
1 polymer ?
#
loop_
_entity_poly.entity_id
_entity_poly.type
_entity_poly.pdbx_seq_one_letter_code
_entity_poly.pdbx_strand_id
1 'polypeptide(L)'
;MAEVLGWAHSLNRRPDRHNARFYLIYLATHALGAALVLAGFDLIRLAVDVEVINALLLPVVLGLLLALEAKALPLEHRMHGWYRLTATTCCLVVIGFGMFMVPASLGWV
;
A
#
# COMPACT_ATOMS: atom_id res chain seq x y z
N MET A 1 8.01 8.13 3.01
CA MET A 1 9.11 7.85 3.98
C MET A 1 10.38 8.69 3.71
N ALA A 2 10.73 9.00 2.46
CA ALA A 2 11.92 9.83 2.16
C ALA A 2 11.81 11.32 2.59
N GLU A 3 10.59 11.85 2.71
CA GLU A 3 10.34 13.25 3.07
C GLU A 3 10.48 13.52 4.58
N VAL A 4 10.17 12.52 5.41
CA VAL A 4 10.35 12.57 6.88
C VAL A 4 11.83 12.54 7.29
N LEU A 5 12.72 12.09 6.39
CA LEU A 5 14.17 12.13 6.57
C LEU A 5 14.84 13.41 6.05
N GLY A 6 14.08 14.41 5.58
CA GLY A 6 14.64 15.66 5.05
C GLY A 6 15.39 15.49 3.71
N TRP A 7 15.09 14.42 2.96
CA TRP A 7 15.70 14.17 1.66
C TRP A 7 14.82 14.65 0.51
N ALA A 8 15.10 15.86 0.04
CA ALA A 8 14.54 16.42 -1.16
C ALA A 8 14.97 15.61 -2.40
N HIS A 9 14.05 14.85 -2.99
CA HIS A 9 14.24 14.22 -4.29
C HIS A 9 13.65 15.09 -5.39
N SER A 10 14.49 15.81 -6.11
CA SER A 10 14.16 16.35 -7.42
C SER A 10 14.88 15.50 -8.47
N LEU A 11 14.11 14.78 -9.30
CA LEU A 11 14.55 14.09 -10.52
C LEU A 11 15.04 15.07 -11.61
N ASN A 12 15.04 16.39 -11.34
CA ASN A 12 15.31 17.43 -12.33
C ASN A 12 16.74 17.99 -12.27
N ARG A 13 17.69 17.31 -11.59
CA ARG A 13 19.07 17.80 -11.47
C ARG A 13 20.10 16.77 -11.93
N ARG A 14 21.12 17.32 -12.61
CA ARG A 14 22.29 16.63 -13.18
C ARG A 14 22.91 15.66 -12.17
N PRO A 15 23.48 14.52 -12.63
CA PRO A 15 24.01 13.48 -11.75
C PRO A 15 25.16 14.04 -10.91
N ASP A 16 24.90 14.28 -9.63
CA ASP A 16 25.87 14.74 -8.64
C ASP A 16 26.14 13.62 -7.62
N ARG A 17 27.34 13.62 -7.04
CA ARG A 17 27.85 12.57 -6.12
C ARG A 17 26.94 12.35 -4.90
N HIS A 18 26.14 13.35 -4.55
CA HIS A 18 25.15 13.29 -3.47
C HIS A 18 23.92 12.43 -3.81
N ASN A 19 23.54 12.30 -5.09
CA ASN A 19 22.41 11.47 -5.55
C ASN A 19 22.83 10.04 -5.94
N ALA A 20 24.12 9.72 -5.92
CA ALA A 20 24.65 8.40 -6.28
C ALA A 20 24.07 7.28 -5.40
N ARG A 21 23.72 7.57 -4.14
CA ARG A 21 23.11 6.60 -3.23
C ARG A 21 21.69 6.21 -3.67
N PHE A 22 20.92 7.13 -4.25
CA PHE A 22 19.59 6.81 -4.78
C PHE A 22 19.69 5.91 -6.01
N TYR A 23 20.60 6.22 -6.94
CA TYR A 23 20.85 5.37 -8.10
C TYR A 23 21.43 4.01 -7.72
N LEU A 24 22.28 3.94 -6.68
CA LEU A 24 22.79 2.68 -6.13
C LEU A 24 21.68 1.84 -5.50
N ILE A 25 20.77 2.43 -4.73
CA ILE A 25 19.62 1.72 -4.17
C ILE A 25 18.71 1.24 -5.30
N TYR A 26 18.44 2.07 -6.30
CA TYR A 26 17.64 1.67 -7.46
C TYR A 26 18.26 0.47 -8.18
N LEU A 27 19.56 0.55 -8.50
CA LEU A 27 20.30 -0.53 -9.13
C LEU A 27 20.32 -1.79 -8.25
N ALA A 28 20.53 -1.65 -6.94
CA ALA A 28 20.53 -2.76 -5.99
C ALA A 28 19.16 -3.43 -5.90
N THR A 29 18.07 -2.66 -5.87
CA THR A 29 16.71 -3.19 -5.83
C THR A 29 16.39 -3.94 -7.12
N HIS A 30 16.80 -3.40 -8.27
CA HIS A 30 16.63 -4.04 -9.57
C HIS A 30 17.47 -5.32 -9.69
N ALA A 31 18.72 -5.28 -9.23
CA ALA A 31 19.60 -6.44 -9.18
C ALA A 31 19.07 -7.54 -8.25
N LEU A 32 18.48 -7.16 -7.10
CA LEU A 32 17.83 -8.10 -6.18
C LEU A 32 16.64 -8.78 -6.86
N GLY A 33 15.80 -8.01 -7.57
CA GLY A 33 14.69 -8.56 -8.37
C GLY A 33 15.18 -9.53 -9.45
N ALA A 34 16.23 -9.18 -10.19
CA ALA A 34 16.84 -10.06 -11.18
C ALA A 34 17.44 -11.33 -10.55
N ALA A 35 18.09 -11.22 -9.38
CA ALA A 35 18.65 -12.36 -8.66
C ALA A 35 17.55 -13.32 -8.17
N LEU A 36 16.42 -12.79 -7.68
CA LEU A 36 15.24 -13.58 -7.29
C LEU A 36 14.66 -14.38 -8.46
N VAL A 37 14.55 -13.77 -9.66
CA VAL A 37 14.14 -14.46 -10.89
C VAL A 37 15.11 -15.60 -11.23
N LEU A 38 16.41 -15.33 -11.22
CA LEU A 38 17.44 -16.30 -11.59
C LEU A 38 17.57 -17.44 -10.57
N ALA A 39 17.25 -17.17 -9.30
CA ALA A 39 17.23 -18.19 -8.24
C ALA A 39 16.03 -19.15 -8.35
N GLY A 40 15.16 -18.99 -9.35
CA GLY A 40 14.05 -19.90 -9.61
C GLY A 40 12.83 -19.68 -8.72
N PHE A 41 12.74 -18.53 -8.03
CA PHE A 41 11.52 -18.16 -7.31
C PHE A 41 10.42 -17.82 -8.30
N ASP A 42 9.22 -18.30 -8.00
CA ASP A 42 8.03 -17.98 -8.79
C ASP A 42 7.59 -16.55 -8.47
N LEU A 43 7.98 -15.60 -9.32
CA LEU A 43 7.62 -14.19 -9.18
C LEU A 43 6.11 -13.98 -9.16
N ILE A 44 5.36 -14.88 -9.80
CA ILE A 44 3.90 -14.81 -9.84
C ILE A 44 3.37 -15.06 -8.43
N ARG A 45 3.87 -16.09 -7.74
CA ARG A 45 3.49 -16.37 -6.35
C ARG A 45 3.90 -15.22 -5.42
N LEU A 46 5.12 -14.70 -5.55
CA LEU A 46 5.58 -13.57 -4.74
C LEU A 46 4.71 -12.32 -4.96
N ALA A 47 4.35 -12.02 -6.21
CA ALA A 47 3.48 -10.89 -6.52
C ALA A 47 2.07 -11.08 -5.94
N VAL A 48 1.51 -12.29 -6.07
CA VAL A 48 0.21 -12.65 -5.48
C VAL A 48 0.26 -12.52 -3.95
N ASP A 49 1.33 -12.99 -3.30
CA ASP A 49 1.50 -12.90 -1.85
C ASP A 49 1.52 -11.42 -1.38
N VAL A 50 2.25 -10.56 -2.11
CA VAL A 50 2.29 -9.11 -1.82
C VAL A 50 0.92 -8.47 -2.00
N GLU A 51 0.19 -8.83 -3.06
CA GLU A 51 -1.13 -8.29 -3.32
C GLU A 51 -2.16 -8.74 -2.28
N VAL A 52 -2.07 -9.99 -1.81
CA VAL A 52 -2.88 -10.50 -0.69
C VAL A 52 -2.59 -9.72 0.59
N ILE A 53 -1.32 -9.46 0.91
CA ILE A 53 -0.95 -8.65 2.08
C ILE A 53 -1.50 -7.22 1.94
N ASN A 54 -1.43 -6.62 0.76
CA ASN A 54 -1.97 -5.28 0.52
C ASN A 54 -3.51 -5.26 0.62
N ALA A 55 -4.18 -6.27 0.07
CA ALA A 55 -5.63 -6.44 0.20
C ALA A 55 -6.06 -6.63 1.66
N LEU A 56 -5.24 -7.29 2.48
CA LEU A 56 -5.43 -7.44 3.93
C LEU A 56 -5.24 -6.13 4.71
N LEU A 57 -4.34 -5.26 4.24
CA LEU A 57 -4.10 -3.95 4.85
C LEU A 57 -5.26 -2.98 4.62
N LEU A 58 -5.94 -3.06 3.47
CA LEU A 58 -7.07 -2.18 3.13
C LEU A 58 -8.17 -2.17 4.20
N PRO A 59 -8.72 -3.31 4.67
CA PRO A 59 -9.69 -3.35 5.75
C PRO A 59 -9.22 -2.67 7.03
N VAL A 60 -7.97 -2.89 7.41
CA VAL A 60 -7.38 -2.32 8.64
C VAL A 60 -7.32 -0.80 8.51
N VAL A 61 -6.81 -0.29 7.40
CA VAL A 61 -6.68 1.15 7.16
C VAL A 61 -8.07 1.80 7.06
N LEU A 62 -8.97 1.25 6.24
CA LEU A 62 -10.32 1.80 6.06
C LEU A 62 -11.15 1.75 7.35
N GLY A 63 -11.06 0.66 8.11
CA GLY A 63 -11.72 0.53 9.41
C GLY A 63 -11.22 1.57 10.41
N LEU A 64 -9.91 1.82 10.46
CA LEU A 64 -9.33 2.87 11.30
C LEU A 64 -9.76 4.27 10.84
N LEU A 65 -9.80 4.54 9.53
CA LEU A 65 -10.24 5.82 8.99
C LEU A 65 -11.71 6.11 9.32
N LEU A 66 -12.58 5.11 9.19
CA LEU A 66 -13.98 5.23 9.61
C LEU A 66 -14.12 5.45 11.12
N ALA A 67 -13.35 4.74 11.94
CA ALA A 67 -13.34 4.94 13.39
C ALA A 67 -12.83 6.34 13.79
N LEU A 68 -11.85 6.86 13.06
CA LEU A 68 -11.25 8.17 13.29
C LEU A 68 -12.20 9.30 12.86
N GLU A 69 -12.91 9.13 11.73
CA GLU A 69 -13.99 10.02 11.30
C GLU A 69 -15.10 10.10 12.37
N ALA A 70 -15.49 8.96 12.94
CA ALA A 70 -16.52 8.90 13.97
C ALA A 70 -16.09 9.51 15.32
N LYS A 71 -14.81 9.35 15.71
CA LYS A 71 -14.33 9.68 17.06
C LYS A 71 -13.57 11.00 17.17
N ALA A 72 -12.77 11.34 16.18
CA ALA A 72 -11.79 12.44 16.28
C ALA A 72 -12.14 13.68 15.44
N LEU A 73 -13.01 13.58 14.43
CA LEU A 73 -13.35 14.74 13.62
C LEU A 73 -14.43 15.64 14.28
N PRO A 74 -14.20 16.96 14.35
CA PRO A 74 -15.22 17.93 14.77
C PRO A 74 -16.40 17.93 13.79
N LEU A 75 -17.63 18.15 14.29
CA LEU A 75 -18.87 18.00 13.52
C LEU A 75 -18.87 18.74 12.17
N GLU A 76 -18.17 19.87 12.08
CA GLU A 76 -18.07 20.70 10.88
C GLU A 76 -17.31 20.04 9.71
N HIS A 77 -16.40 19.10 10.00
CA HIS A 77 -15.59 18.42 8.98
C HIS A 77 -15.96 16.95 8.78
N ARG A 78 -16.97 16.45 9.53
CA ARG A 78 -17.46 15.07 9.37
C ARG A 78 -18.10 14.89 8.01
N MET A 79 -17.97 13.68 7.47
CA MET A 79 -18.63 13.33 6.21
C MET A 79 -20.15 13.44 6.44
N HIS A 80 -20.81 14.36 5.72
CA HIS A 80 -22.24 14.63 5.87
C HIS A 80 -23.06 14.04 4.72
N GLY A 81 -24.28 13.61 5.06
CA GLY A 81 -25.29 13.19 4.09
C GLY A 81 -24.91 11.95 3.26
N TRP A 82 -25.09 12.07 1.95
CA TRP A 82 -24.94 10.96 1.00
C TRP A 82 -23.51 10.48 0.85
N TYR A 83 -22.53 11.39 1.00
CA TYR A 83 -21.11 11.05 0.89
C TYR A 83 -20.65 10.08 1.99
N ARG A 84 -21.20 10.23 3.21
CA ARG A 84 -20.93 9.29 4.31
C ARG A 84 -21.48 7.91 4.00
N LEU A 85 -22.71 7.84 3.46
CA LEU A 85 -23.32 6.56 3.11
C LEU A 85 -22.53 5.85 2.02
N THR A 86 -22.22 6.53 0.91
CA THR A 86 -21.48 5.94 -0.21
C THR A 86 -20.09 5.48 0.21
N ALA A 87 -19.37 6.28 1.00
CA ALA A 87 -18.03 5.93 1.43
C ALA A 87 -18.02 4.78 2.43
N THR A 88 -18.95 4.77 3.40
CA THR A 88 -19.07 3.66 4.35
C THR A 88 -19.48 2.38 3.65
N THR A 89 -20.44 2.41 2.72
CA THR A 89 -20.82 1.24 1.92
C THR A 89 -19.66 0.74 1.08
N CYS A 90 -18.93 1.62 0.39
CA CYS A 90 -17.75 1.25 -0.38
C CYS A 90 -16.68 0.59 0.51
N CYS A 91 -16.40 1.17 1.67
CA CYS A 91 -15.46 0.60 2.63
C CYS A 91 -15.91 -0.79 3.12
N LEU A 92 -17.20 -0.95 3.46
CA LEU A 92 -17.74 -2.25 3.88
C LEU A 92 -17.67 -3.31 2.78
N VAL A 93 -17.92 -2.93 1.52
CA VAL A 93 -17.76 -3.82 0.36
C VAL A 93 -16.30 -4.24 0.21
N VAL A 94 -15.36 -3.30 0.25
CA VAL A 94 -13.92 -3.60 0.17
C VAL A 94 -13.45 -4.47 1.33
N ILE A 95 -13.93 -4.21 2.55
CA ILE A 95 -13.66 -5.05 3.73
C ILE A 95 -14.19 -6.47 3.52
N GLY A 96 -15.42 -6.61 3.04
CA GLY A 96 -16.04 -7.91 2.76
C GLY A 96 -15.27 -8.70 1.70
N PHE A 97 -14.86 -8.04 0.61
CA PHE A 97 -14.02 -8.64 -0.42
C PHE A 97 -12.64 -9.03 0.11
N GLY A 98 -12.00 -8.17 0.90
CA GLY A 98 -10.71 -8.47 1.54
C GLY A 98 -10.81 -9.70 2.45
N MET A 99 -11.85 -9.78 3.27
CA MET A 99 -12.11 -10.96 4.12
C MET A 99 -12.39 -12.23 3.34
N PHE A 100 -13.02 -12.15 2.16
CA PHE A 100 -13.27 -13.30 1.30
C PHE A 100 -12.02 -13.77 0.54
N MET A 101 -11.15 -12.84 0.16
CA MET A 101 -9.94 -13.12 -0.62
C MET A 101 -8.87 -13.85 0.20
N VAL A 102 -8.83 -13.65 1.51
CA VAL A 102 -7.90 -14.32 2.44
C VAL A 102 -8.05 -15.84 2.46
N PRO A 103 -9.23 -16.42 2.74
CA PRO A 103 -9.42 -17.87 2.69
C PRO A 103 -9.24 -18.45 1.29
N ALA A 104 -9.57 -17.69 0.23
CA ALA A 104 -9.34 -18.10 -1.16
C ALA A 104 -7.82 -18.20 -1.48
N SER A 105 -7.01 -17.26 -1.00
CA SER A 105 -5.54 -17.30 -1.18
C SER A 105 -4.85 -18.41 -0.39
N LEU A 106 -5.40 -18.81 0.76
CA LEU A 106 -4.88 -19.93 1.56
C LEU A 106 -5.25 -21.32 0.98
N GLY A 107 -6.04 -21.38 -0.10
CA GLY A 107 -6.48 -22.63 -0.72
C GLY A 107 -7.52 -23.39 0.09
N TRP A 108 -8.30 -22.69 0.93
CA TRP A 108 -9.37 -23.30 1.72
C TRP A 108 -10.71 -23.46 0.98
N VAL A 109 -10.77 -23.05 -0.30
CA VAL A 109 -11.93 -23.19 -1.19
C VAL A 109 -11.49 -23.51 -2.61
#